data_AF-A0A7C1TFR2-F1
#
_entry.id   AF-A0A7C1TFR2-F1
#
_cell.length_a   1.000
_cell.length_b   1.000
_cell.length_c   1.000
_cell.angle_alpha   90.00
_cell.angle_beta   90.00
_cell.angle_gamma   90.00
#
_symmetry.space_group_name_H-M   'P 1'
#
loop_
_entity.id
_entity.type
_entity.pdbx_description
1 polymer ?
#
loop_
_entity_poly.entity_id
_entity_poly.type
_entity_poly.pdbx_seq_one_letter_code
_entity_poly.pdbx_strand_id
1 'polypeptide(L)'
;MKKPARLLCTRLTVITALVVTAQAWTAETQAAEARVADAIYPLITYKCDPDADVIVLTNSLLKKDEGPGFNYSDEDGTYSPWNMVEISRSNERTRIVRTRKIVKKCMLSSGEYTVTLEPQVFSRNLSGTCGASISSAFTITYDGIDIRERTPFEDFCRGNSPIITRVTVFGKTGEVKIKRIARHKFH
;
A
#
# COMPACT_ATOMS: atom_id res chain seq x y z
N MET A 1 64.86 -61.82 -27.62
CA MET A 1 65.44 -62.71 -26.58
C MET A 1 66.46 -61.93 -25.77
N LYS A 2 66.50 -62.17 -24.45
CA LYS A 2 67.50 -61.76 -23.43
C LYS A 2 67.52 -60.28 -22.96
N LYS A 3 66.79 -60.05 -21.86
CA LYS A 3 67.25 -59.22 -20.72
C LYS A 3 68.46 -59.90 -20.04
N PRO A 4 69.36 -59.17 -19.36
CA PRO A 4 69.23 -58.97 -17.90
C PRO A 4 69.71 -57.57 -17.39
N ALA A 5 69.02 -56.97 -16.41
CA ALA A 5 69.32 -56.92 -14.96
C ALA A 5 70.42 -55.90 -14.58
N ARG A 6 70.01 -54.75 -14.01
CA ARG A 6 70.02 -54.36 -12.58
C ARG A 6 71.31 -53.65 -12.16
N LEU A 7 71.19 -52.41 -11.69
CA LEU A 7 71.82 -52.00 -10.43
C LEU A 7 71.09 -50.79 -9.83
N LEU A 8 70.83 -50.89 -8.52
CA LEU A 8 70.22 -49.86 -7.68
C LEU A 8 71.16 -48.64 -7.56
N CYS A 9 70.59 -47.44 -7.55
CA CYS A 9 71.23 -46.31 -6.87
C CYS A 9 70.18 -45.52 -6.11
N THR A 10 70.31 -45.59 -4.80
CA THR A 10 69.61 -44.88 -3.74
C THR A 10 69.78 -43.37 -3.92
N ARG A 11 68.69 -42.59 -3.88
CA ARG A 11 68.72 -41.19 -3.45
C ARG A 11 67.51 -40.85 -2.59
N LEU A 12 67.87 -40.45 -1.37
CA LEU A 12 67.07 -39.90 -0.31
C LEU A 12 66.99 -38.37 -0.53
N THR A 13 65.80 -37.81 -0.67
CA THR A 13 65.57 -36.36 -0.55
C THR A 13 64.07 -36.18 -0.21
N VAL A 14 63.74 -35.98 1.07
CA VAL A 14 63.54 -34.66 1.71
C VAL A 14 62.24 -33.99 1.25
N ILE A 15 61.29 -33.94 2.20
CA ILE A 15 60.40 -32.81 2.56
C ILE A 15 59.61 -32.25 1.37
N THR A 16 58.28 -32.28 1.38
CA THR A 16 57.49 -31.18 1.97
C THR A 16 56.03 -31.63 2.09
N ALA A 17 55.44 -31.49 3.28
CA ALA A 17 54.02 -31.64 3.50
C ALA A 17 53.26 -30.51 2.78
N LEU A 18 52.47 -30.86 1.77
CA LEU A 18 51.55 -29.93 1.13
C LEU A 18 50.27 -29.86 1.98
N VAL A 19 50.24 -28.93 2.93
CA VAL A 19 48.98 -28.56 3.60
C VAL A 19 48.19 -27.71 2.60
N VAL A 20 47.26 -28.34 1.89
CA VAL A 20 46.26 -27.63 1.08
C VAL A 20 45.24 -27.04 2.05
N THR A 21 45.44 -25.79 2.45
CA THR A 21 44.37 -25.02 3.10
C THR A 21 43.35 -24.64 2.05
N ALA A 22 42.25 -25.41 1.98
CA ALA A 22 41.06 -25.01 1.27
C ALA A 22 40.44 -23.80 1.99
N GLN A 23 40.78 -22.59 1.55
CA GLN A 23 40.03 -21.40 1.90
C GLN A 23 38.74 -21.44 1.10
N ALA A 24 37.68 -22.00 1.69
CA ALA A 24 36.33 -21.83 1.19
C ALA A 24 35.92 -20.37 1.41
N TRP A 25 35.88 -19.60 0.33
CA TRP A 25 35.29 -18.28 0.32
C TRP A 25 33.78 -18.49 0.40
N THR A 26 33.22 -18.47 1.60
CA THR A 26 31.78 -18.26 1.75
C THR A 26 31.49 -16.84 1.31
N ALA A 27 31.02 -16.69 0.08
CA ALA A 27 30.35 -15.49 -0.37
C ALA A 27 29.10 -15.34 0.49
N GLU A 28 29.22 -14.62 1.61
CA GLU A 28 28.09 -14.12 2.37
C GLU A 28 27.28 -13.27 1.41
N THR A 29 26.22 -13.87 0.88
CA THR A 29 25.17 -13.16 0.18
C THR A 29 24.44 -12.40 1.27
N GLN A 30 24.96 -11.23 1.63
CA GLN A 30 24.20 -10.25 2.38
C GLN A 30 23.04 -9.84 1.48
N ALA A 31 21.94 -10.59 1.60
CA ALA A 31 20.65 -10.12 1.18
C ALA A 31 20.46 -8.78 1.87
N ALA A 32 20.57 -7.71 1.10
CA ALA A 32 20.14 -6.41 1.52
C ALA A 32 18.65 -6.54 1.84
N GLU A 33 18.33 -6.81 3.10
CA GLU A 33 17.04 -6.49 3.68
C GLU A 33 16.94 -4.97 3.63
N ALA A 34 16.56 -4.47 2.46
CA ALA A 34 16.00 -3.15 2.32
C ALA A 34 14.91 -3.08 3.38
N ARG A 35 15.12 -2.24 4.40
CA ARG A 35 14.08 -1.89 5.37
C ARG A 35 12.88 -1.47 4.55
N VAL A 36 11.91 -2.37 4.39
CA VAL A 36 10.61 -2.03 3.84
C VAL A 36 10.07 -1.02 4.83
N ALA A 37 10.19 0.26 4.50
CA ALA A 37 9.49 1.31 5.21
C ALA A 37 8.05 0.83 5.33
N ASP A 38 7.58 0.70 6.57
CA ASP A 38 6.32 0.03 6.91
C ASP A 38 5.23 0.38 5.91
N ALA A 39 4.94 -0.55 5.00
CA ALA A 39 4.01 -0.31 3.92
C ALA A 39 2.63 -0.10 4.54
N ILE A 40 2.02 1.05 4.25
CA ILE A 40 0.68 1.38 4.70
C ILE A 40 -0.29 0.95 3.61
N TYR A 41 -1.35 0.26 4.01
CA TYR A 41 -2.39 -0.26 3.12
C TYR A 41 -3.73 0.39 3.48
N PRO A 42 -4.03 1.60 2.95
CA PRO A 42 -5.29 2.26 3.24
C PRO A 42 -6.44 1.51 2.60
N LEU A 43 -7.49 1.30 3.40
CA LEU A 43 -8.73 0.65 3.00
C LEU A 43 -9.90 1.62 3.23
N ILE A 44 -10.55 1.97 2.13
CA ILE A 44 -11.84 2.65 2.14
C ILE A 44 -12.93 1.62 1.92
N THR A 45 -13.95 1.60 2.76
CA THR A 45 -15.16 0.81 2.51
C THR A 45 -16.37 1.69 2.25
N TYR A 46 -17.24 1.21 1.38
CA TYR A 46 -18.54 1.79 1.06
C TYR A 46 -19.61 0.73 1.31
N LYS A 47 -20.60 1.06 2.13
CA LYS A 47 -21.79 0.22 2.33
C LYS A 47 -23.05 1.07 2.13
N CYS A 48 -23.90 0.66 1.21
CA CYS A 48 -25.28 1.12 1.08
C CYS A 48 -26.19 0.11 1.79
N ASP A 49 -26.99 0.56 2.75
CA ASP A 49 -27.89 -0.29 3.54
C ASP A 49 -29.30 0.32 3.51
N PRO A 50 -30.12 -0.05 2.51
CA PRO A 50 -31.47 0.49 2.37
C PRO A 50 -32.40 0.12 3.52
N ASP A 51 -32.21 -1.06 4.13
CA ASP A 51 -33.03 -1.54 5.25
C ASP A 51 -32.79 -0.70 6.52
N ALA A 52 -31.52 -0.35 6.78
CA ALA A 52 -31.15 0.56 7.85
C ALA A 52 -31.26 2.05 7.45
N ASP A 53 -31.63 2.34 6.20
CA ASP A 53 -31.74 3.68 5.61
C ASP A 53 -30.46 4.53 5.77
N VAL A 54 -29.30 3.92 5.55
CA VAL A 54 -27.99 4.58 5.73
C VAL A 54 -26.97 4.23 4.66
N ILE A 55 -26.05 5.16 4.42
CA ILE A 55 -24.77 4.89 3.75
C ILE A 55 -23.65 5.04 4.77
N VAL A 56 -22.72 4.09 4.77
CA VAL A 56 -21.54 4.13 5.64
C VAL A 56 -20.28 4.08 4.80
N LEU A 57 -19.43 5.09 4.98
CA LEU A 57 -18.05 5.07 4.51
C LEU A 57 -17.13 4.82 5.69
N THR A 58 -16.12 3.96 5.52
CA THR A 58 -15.06 3.83 6.53
C THR A 58 -13.70 4.02 5.91
N ASN A 59 -12.78 4.56 6.69
CA ASN A 59 -11.37 4.68 6.37
C ASN A 59 -10.59 3.97 7.48
N SER A 60 -9.76 3.01 7.07
CA SER A 60 -8.98 2.15 7.96
C SER A 60 -7.65 1.77 7.30
N LEU A 61 -6.77 1.13 8.06
CA LEU A 61 -5.53 0.57 7.55
C LEU A 61 -5.58 -0.95 7.71
N LEU A 62 -5.24 -1.68 6.64
CA LEU A 62 -4.99 -3.10 6.76
C LEU A 62 -3.69 -3.34 7.52
N LYS A 63 -3.63 -4.47 8.23
CA LYS A 63 -2.40 -4.90 8.88
C LYS A 63 -1.34 -5.29 7.83
N LYS A 64 -0.06 -5.25 8.23
CA LYS A 64 1.07 -5.48 7.32
C LYS A 64 1.05 -6.85 6.65
N ASP A 65 0.54 -7.86 7.34
CA ASP A 65 0.39 -9.24 6.86
C ASP A 65 -0.83 -9.42 5.94
N GLU A 66 -1.91 -8.67 6.19
CA GLU A 66 -3.14 -8.71 5.40
C GLU A 66 -3.04 -7.89 4.10
N GLY A 67 -2.34 -6.75 4.15
CA GLY A 67 -2.30 -5.75 3.09
C GLY A 67 -1.87 -6.24 1.70
N PRO A 68 -0.72 -6.93 1.54
CA PRO A 68 -0.24 -7.39 0.23
C PRO A 68 -1.18 -8.33 -0.52
N GLY A 69 -1.98 -9.11 0.22
CA GLY A 69 -2.89 -10.12 -0.33
C GLY A 69 -4.36 -9.68 -0.39
N PHE A 70 -4.68 -8.48 0.05
CA PHE A 70 -6.07 -8.04 0.12
C PHE A 70 -6.65 -7.76 -1.26
N ASN A 71 -7.79 -8.37 -1.56
CA ASN A 71 -8.49 -8.20 -2.83
C ASN A 71 -9.49 -7.05 -2.73
N TYR A 72 -9.10 -5.87 -3.21
CA TYR A 72 -10.01 -4.73 -3.34
C TYR A 72 -10.98 -4.96 -4.49
N SER A 73 -12.28 -4.82 -4.25
CA SER A 73 -13.33 -5.12 -5.23
C SER A 73 -14.47 -4.10 -5.15
N ASP A 74 -15.10 -3.87 -6.30
CA ASP A 74 -16.25 -2.97 -6.39
C ASP A 74 -17.49 -3.59 -5.74
N GLU A 75 -17.56 -4.93 -5.83
CA GLU A 75 -18.61 -5.81 -5.31
C GLU A 75 -18.65 -5.81 -3.78
N ASP A 76 -17.48 -5.92 -3.12
CA ASP A 76 -17.39 -5.86 -1.65
C ASP A 76 -17.40 -4.42 -1.13
N GLY A 77 -17.41 -3.44 -2.02
CA GLY A 77 -17.35 -2.03 -1.66
C GLY A 77 -16.02 -1.63 -1.04
N THR A 78 -14.91 -2.25 -1.46
CA THR A 78 -13.58 -2.03 -0.86
C THR A 78 -12.62 -1.40 -1.86
N TYR A 79 -11.92 -0.34 -1.44
CA TYR A 79 -11.08 0.45 -2.34
C TYR A 79 -9.77 0.86 -1.69
N SER A 80 -8.72 0.86 -2.50
CA SER A 80 -7.46 1.51 -2.16
C SER A 80 -7.31 2.83 -2.93
N PRO A 81 -6.92 3.94 -2.29
CA PRO A 81 -6.58 5.18 -2.99
C PRO A 81 -5.46 4.99 -4.03
N TRP A 82 -4.57 4.01 -3.83
CA TRP A 82 -3.53 3.68 -4.80
C TRP A 82 -4.09 3.09 -6.11
N ASN A 83 -5.24 2.42 -6.06
CA ASN A 83 -5.92 1.90 -7.25
C ASN A 83 -6.66 3.00 -8.03
N MET A 84 -6.79 4.19 -7.44
CA MET A 84 -7.42 5.36 -8.06
C MET A 84 -6.42 6.26 -8.79
N VAL A 85 -5.14 5.89 -8.85
CA VAL A 85 -4.07 6.69 -9.48
C VAL A 85 -3.31 5.90 -10.52
N GLU A 86 -2.85 6.59 -11.56
CA GLU A 86 -1.95 6.04 -12.57
C GLU A 86 -0.53 6.56 -12.29
N ILE A 87 0.41 5.62 -12.12
CA ILE A 87 1.81 5.94 -11.82
C ILE A 87 2.66 5.71 -13.07
N SER A 88 3.37 6.76 -13.49
CA SER A 88 4.40 6.67 -14.51
C SER A 88 5.76 6.51 -13.85
N ARG A 89 6.52 5.51 -14.30
CA ARG A 89 7.88 5.22 -13.87
C ARG A 89 8.81 5.41 -15.07
N SER A 90 9.76 6.33 -14.94
CA SER A 90 10.91 6.46 -15.86
C SER A 90 12.21 6.34 -15.06
N ASN A 91 13.33 6.20 -15.78
CA ASN A 91 14.67 6.05 -15.17
C ASN A 91 15.04 7.19 -14.21
N GLU A 92 14.45 8.37 -14.39
CA GLU A 92 14.77 9.56 -13.60
C GLU A 92 13.70 9.90 -12.55
N ARG A 93 12.43 9.52 -12.77
CA ARG A 93 11.30 9.99 -11.94
C ARG A 93 10.17 8.97 -11.87
N THR A 94 9.59 8.85 -10.68
CA THR A 94 8.36 8.09 -10.44
C THR A 94 7.29 9.04 -9.93
N ARG A 95 6.20 9.19 -10.68
CA ARG A 95 5.15 10.20 -10.40
C ARG A 95 3.74 9.74 -10.73
N ILE A 96 2.77 10.30 -10.03
CA ILE A 96 1.35 10.16 -10.36
C ILE A 96 1.02 11.07 -11.54
N VAL A 97 0.49 10.50 -12.62
CA VAL A 97 0.16 11.21 -13.86
C VAL A 97 -1.33 11.43 -14.05
N ARG A 98 -2.18 10.55 -13.50
CA ARG A 98 -3.63 10.65 -13.59
C ARG A 98 -4.30 10.15 -12.31
N THR A 99 -5.50 10.63 -12.08
CA THR A 99 -6.38 10.23 -10.97
C THR A 99 -7.74 9.85 -11.53
N ARG A 100 -8.40 8.88 -10.91
CA ARG A 100 -9.74 8.40 -11.26
C ARG A 100 -10.66 8.59 -10.05
N LYS A 101 -11.96 8.70 -10.32
CA LYS A 101 -12.99 8.76 -9.29
C LYS A 101 -13.80 7.47 -9.33
N ILE A 102 -14.34 7.08 -8.19
CA ILE A 102 -15.34 6.01 -8.07
C ILE A 102 -16.66 6.69 -7.71
N VAL A 103 -17.72 6.36 -8.44
CA VAL A 103 -19.05 6.93 -8.23
C VAL A 103 -19.98 5.81 -7.83
N LYS A 104 -20.68 5.98 -6.70
CA LYS A 104 -21.61 5.00 -6.16
C LYS A 104 -22.96 5.63 -5.92
N LYS A 105 -24.00 4.97 -6.43
CA LYS A 105 -25.38 5.37 -6.24
C LYS A 105 -26.05 4.44 -5.23
N CYS A 106 -26.84 5.00 -4.35
CA CYS A 106 -27.60 4.28 -3.33
C CYS A 106 -29.00 4.87 -3.23
N MET A 107 -30.00 4.04 -3.41
CA MET A 107 -31.39 4.43 -3.18
C MET A 107 -31.70 4.26 -1.70
N LEU A 108 -32.04 5.37 -1.03
CA LEU A 108 -32.50 5.41 0.34
C LEU A 108 -33.96 5.91 0.38
N SER A 109 -34.54 6.03 1.57
CA SER A 109 -35.95 6.37 1.76
C SER A 109 -36.37 7.71 1.16
N SER A 110 -35.47 8.69 1.09
CA SER A 110 -35.72 10.03 0.55
C SER A 110 -35.40 10.15 -0.95
N GLY A 111 -34.57 9.26 -1.51
CA GLY A 111 -34.19 9.28 -2.92
C GLY A 111 -32.81 8.70 -3.19
N GLU A 112 -32.28 8.99 -4.38
CA GLU A 112 -30.96 8.53 -4.82
C GLU A 112 -29.86 9.45 -4.29
N TYR A 113 -28.95 8.86 -3.51
CA TYR A 113 -27.71 9.48 -3.07
C TYR A 113 -26.57 9.03 -3.98
N THR A 114 -25.71 9.98 -4.34
CA THR A 114 -24.46 9.70 -5.04
C THR A 114 -23.28 9.99 -4.13
N VAL A 115 -22.45 8.98 -3.89
CA VAL A 115 -21.15 9.11 -3.22
C VAL A 115 -20.05 9.04 -4.25
N THR A 116 -19.23 10.09 -4.30
CA THR A 116 -18.02 10.10 -5.13
C THR A 116 -16.80 9.93 -4.23
N LEU A 117 -15.98 8.91 -4.49
CA LEU A 117 -14.69 8.69 -3.84
C LEU A 117 -13.56 9.08 -4.79
N GLU A 118 -12.56 9.79 -4.27
CA GLU A 118 -11.42 10.28 -5.04
C GLU A 118 -10.12 10.09 -4.24
N PRO A 119 -8.95 9.97 -4.88
CA PRO A 119 -7.69 9.98 -4.17
C PRO A 119 -7.38 11.39 -3.64
N GLN A 120 -6.88 11.47 -2.42
CA GLN A 120 -6.23 12.65 -1.85
C GLN A 120 -4.72 12.45 -2.00
N VAL A 121 -4.18 12.97 -3.10
CA VAL A 121 -2.75 12.90 -3.43
C VAL A 121 -2.01 14.04 -2.73
N PHE A 122 -1.16 13.70 -1.75
CA PHE A 122 -0.36 14.71 -1.03
C PHE A 122 0.90 15.15 -1.81
N SER A 123 1.44 14.29 -2.67
CA SER A 123 2.54 14.61 -3.57
C SER A 123 2.44 13.81 -4.85
N ARG A 124 2.54 14.46 -6.01
CA ARG A 124 2.63 13.76 -7.30
C ARG A 124 4.00 13.13 -7.52
N ASN A 125 5.06 13.65 -6.88
CA ASN A 125 6.39 13.05 -6.92
C ASN A 125 6.50 12.00 -5.81
N LEU A 126 6.65 10.73 -6.18
CA LEU A 126 6.66 9.62 -5.21
C LEU A 126 7.97 9.54 -4.41
N SER A 127 9.06 10.18 -4.88
CA SER A 127 10.31 10.32 -4.10
C SER A 127 10.31 11.52 -3.14
N GLY A 128 9.25 12.34 -3.15
CA GLY A 128 9.14 13.50 -2.28
C GLY A 128 8.76 13.14 -0.85
N THR A 129 8.85 14.14 0.02
CA THR A 129 8.53 14.13 1.47
C THR A 129 7.19 13.46 1.84
N CYS A 130 6.17 13.56 0.98
CA CYS A 130 4.86 12.93 1.12
C CYS A 130 4.50 12.03 -0.07
N GLY A 131 5.50 11.62 -0.85
CA GLY A 131 5.33 10.81 -2.06
C GLY A 131 4.79 9.41 -1.76
N ALA A 132 5.16 8.82 -0.62
CA ALA A 132 4.66 7.52 -0.18
C ALA A 132 3.34 7.59 0.60
N SER A 133 2.72 8.77 0.71
CA SER A 133 1.47 8.96 1.45
C SER A 133 0.34 9.34 0.50
N ILE A 134 -0.78 8.65 0.61
CA ILE A 134 -2.00 8.95 -0.11
C ILE A 134 -3.18 8.65 0.82
N SER A 135 -4.26 9.42 0.68
CA SER A 135 -5.52 9.16 1.36
C SER A 135 -6.65 9.19 0.33
N SER A 136 -7.90 9.23 0.78
CA SER A 136 -9.06 9.45 -0.07
C SER A 136 -9.82 10.71 0.36
N ALA A 137 -10.70 11.18 -0.52
CA ALA A 137 -11.72 12.16 -0.24
C ALA A 137 -13.08 11.64 -0.71
N PHE A 138 -14.14 12.17 -0.13
CA PHE A 138 -15.50 11.84 -0.48
C PHE A 138 -16.33 13.09 -0.73
N THR A 139 -17.29 12.98 -1.63
CA THR A 139 -18.37 13.95 -1.87
C THR A 139 -19.69 13.19 -1.77
N ILE A 140 -20.70 13.80 -1.17
CA ILE A 140 -22.05 13.23 -1.08
C ILE A 140 -23.02 14.22 -1.72
N THR A 141 -23.73 13.73 -2.73
CA THR A 141 -24.71 14.49 -3.51
C THR A 141 -26.07 13.82 -3.34
N TYR A 142 -27.11 14.63 -3.16
CA TYR A 142 -28.51 14.21 -3.12
C TYR A 142 -29.30 15.14 -4.03
N ASP A 143 -30.06 14.56 -4.97
CA ASP A 143 -30.84 15.31 -5.97
C ASP A 143 -30.01 16.36 -6.74
N GLY A 144 -28.77 15.99 -7.11
CA GLY A 144 -27.84 16.87 -7.82
C GLY A 144 -27.22 17.98 -6.97
N ILE A 145 -27.53 18.07 -5.67
CA ILE A 145 -26.98 19.05 -4.73
C ILE A 145 -25.96 18.37 -3.81
N ASP A 146 -24.78 18.97 -3.68
CA ASP A 146 -23.77 18.49 -2.74
C ASP A 146 -24.19 18.79 -1.29
N ILE A 147 -24.82 17.81 -0.63
CA ILE A 147 -25.10 17.86 0.81
C ILE A 147 -23.83 17.72 1.65
N ARG A 148 -22.77 17.20 1.03
CA ARG A 148 -21.42 17.29 1.54
C ARG A 148 -20.41 17.47 0.42
N GLU A 149 -19.83 18.66 0.37
CA GLU A 149 -18.72 18.98 -0.52
C GLU A 149 -17.50 18.06 -0.27
N ARG A 150 -16.61 18.03 -1.27
CA ARG A 150 -15.39 17.23 -1.27
C ARG A 150 -14.60 17.38 0.03
N THR A 151 -14.64 16.34 0.86
CA THR A 151 -13.99 16.30 2.17
C THR A 151 -12.93 15.18 2.18
N PRO A 152 -11.64 15.48 2.44
CA PRO A 152 -10.63 14.44 2.57
C PRO A 152 -10.79 13.68 3.89
N PHE A 153 -10.45 12.38 3.89
CA PHE A 153 -10.34 11.61 5.13
C PHE A 153 -9.15 12.06 5.97
N GLU A 154 -8.11 12.58 5.32
CA GLU A 154 -6.90 13.13 5.92
C GLU A 154 -6.49 14.41 5.19
N ASP A 155 -6.39 15.52 5.91
CA ASP A 155 -6.10 16.84 5.33
C ASP A 155 -4.64 16.97 4.85
N PHE A 156 -3.71 16.38 5.60
CA PHE A 156 -2.28 16.54 5.40
C PHE A 156 -1.56 15.20 5.62
N CYS A 157 -0.53 14.91 4.82
CA CYS A 157 0.37 13.76 5.01
C CYS A 157 1.23 13.80 6.29
N ARG A 158 1.32 14.97 6.95
CA ARG A 158 2.13 15.21 8.14
C ARG A 158 1.39 16.16 9.08
N GLY A 159 1.77 16.17 10.35
CA GLY A 159 1.15 16.98 11.39
C GLY A 159 0.15 16.19 12.22
N ASN A 160 -0.71 16.89 12.96
CA ASN A 160 -1.57 16.29 14.00
C ASN A 160 -3.07 16.40 13.72
N SER A 161 -3.46 16.80 12.50
CA SER A 161 -4.88 16.92 12.13
C SER A 161 -5.63 15.60 12.32
N PRO A 162 -6.84 15.62 12.92
CA PRO A 162 -7.64 14.41 13.11
C PRO A 162 -8.05 13.75 11.80
N ILE A 163 -8.03 12.42 11.77
CA ILE A 163 -8.40 11.59 10.63
C ILE A 163 -9.86 11.18 10.73
N ILE A 164 -10.60 11.33 9.64
CA ILE A 164 -11.95 10.78 9.51
C ILE A 164 -11.84 9.27 9.37
N THR A 165 -12.58 8.52 10.18
CA THR A 165 -12.61 7.05 10.16
C THR A 165 -13.95 6.48 9.76
N ARG A 166 -15.02 7.25 9.95
CA ARG A 166 -16.38 6.86 9.56
C ARG A 166 -17.19 8.07 9.13
N VAL A 167 -17.93 7.91 8.05
CA VAL A 167 -18.97 8.83 7.60
C VAL A 167 -20.26 8.04 7.54
N THR A 168 -21.35 8.58 8.08
CA THR A 168 -22.67 7.98 8.02
C THR A 168 -23.65 9.00 7.47
N VAL A 169 -24.32 8.65 6.37
CA VAL A 169 -25.40 9.42 5.77
C VAL A 169 -26.71 8.77 6.15
N PHE A 170 -27.66 9.54 6.68
CA PHE A 170 -28.99 9.07 7.04
C PHE A 170 -29.97 9.45 5.94
N GLY A 171 -30.63 8.48 5.30
CA GLY A 171 -31.52 8.72 4.17
C GLY A 171 -32.70 9.62 4.54
N LYS A 172 -33.38 9.31 5.64
CA LYS A 172 -34.56 10.03 6.11
C LYS A 172 -34.35 11.53 6.32
N THR A 173 -33.14 11.95 6.74
CA THR A 173 -32.85 13.35 7.10
C THR A 173 -31.86 14.03 6.17
N GLY A 174 -31.09 13.28 5.37
CA GLY A 174 -29.92 13.78 4.66
C GLY A 174 -28.76 14.20 5.56
N GLU A 175 -28.84 13.93 6.87
CA GLU A 175 -27.77 14.29 7.82
C GLU A 175 -26.51 13.45 7.55
N VAL A 176 -25.34 14.10 7.59
CA VAL A 176 -24.03 13.45 7.45
C VAL A 176 -23.26 13.54 8.76
N LYS A 177 -23.10 12.41 9.45
CA LYS A 177 -22.29 12.30 10.68
C LYS A 177 -20.88 11.84 10.37
N ILE A 178 -19.89 12.56 10.88
CA ILE A 178 -18.47 12.30 10.63
C ILE A 178 -17.78 11.97 11.97
N LYS A 179 -17.18 10.79 12.06
CA LYS A 179 -16.33 10.38 13.19
C LYS A 179 -14.87 10.64 12.87
N ARG A 180 -14.20 11.36 13.78
CA ARG A 180 -12.76 11.65 13.71
C ARG A 180 -12.01 11.01 14.88
N ILE A 181 -10.76 10.65 14.65
CA ILE A 181 -9.82 10.25 15.71
C ILE A 181 -8.51 11.01 15.55
N ALA A 182 -7.73 11.11 16.62
CA ALA A 182 -6.39 11.68 16.54
C ALA A 182 -5.48 10.84 15.63
N ARG A 183 -4.61 11.50 14.84
CA ARG A 183 -3.73 10.84 13.85
C ARG A 183 -2.90 9.70 14.44
N HIS A 184 -2.31 9.91 15.61
CA HIS A 184 -1.47 8.92 16.30
C HIS A 184 -2.24 7.67 16.78
N LYS A 185 -3.57 7.67 16.68
CA LYS A 185 -4.41 6.48 16.94
C LYS A 185 -4.80 5.75 15.66
N PHE A 186 -4.58 6.38 14.51
CA PHE A 186 -4.93 5.82 13.21
C PHE A 186 -3.74 5.11 12.55
N HIS A 187 -2.55 5.72 12.63
CA HIS A 187 -1.28 5.15 12.16
C HIS A 187 -0.50 4.48 13.29
#